data_AF-X0XA05-F1
#
_entry.id   AF-X0XA05-F1
#
_cell.length_a   1.000
_cell.length_b   1.000
_cell.length_c   1.000
_cell.angle_alpha   90.00
_cell.angle_beta   90.00
_cell.angle_gamma   90.00
#
_symmetry.space_group_name_H-M   'P 1'
#
loop_
_entity.id
_entity.type
_entity.pdbx_description
1 polymer ?
#
loop_
_entity_poly.entity_id
_entity_poly.type
_entity_poly.pdbx_seq_one_letter_code
_entity_poly.pdbx_strand_id
1 'polypeptide(L)'
;AVALMSDILCQHLNIKAAAVVFTAGLLHDMGKIILGEFVSDSFEDIQAMVKKEKIPFEEAEKRVIGMDHAEVGGMTAQIWNFPPAIVESIRWHHQPERAETQSETIDIVHVADATCLIQGFGIGSDDIHYKLNNDSVDRLNISSKILEQAASELVTALEDIDMMISEKPAAEAVGRL
;
A
#
# COMPACT_ATOMS: atom_id res chain seq x y z
N ALA A 1 1.27 -6.83 3.76
CA ALA A 1 2.16 -5.99 4.59
C ALA A 1 1.51 -4.65 4.91
N VAL A 2 1.23 -3.79 3.92
CA VAL A 2 0.71 -2.42 4.12
C VAL A 2 -0.55 -2.36 4.99
N ALA A 3 -1.53 -3.25 4.79
CA ALA A 3 -2.74 -3.31 5.63
C ALA A 3 -2.42 -3.54 7.12
N LEU A 4 -1.53 -4.50 7.44
CA LEU A 4 -1.12 -4.80 8.81
C LEU A 4 -0.30 -3.65 9.40
N MET A 5 0.62 -3.10 8.62
CA MET A 5 1.42 -1.95 9.04
C MET A 5 0.53 -0.74 9.35
N SER A 6 -0.51 -0.53 8.55
CA SER A 6 -1.52 0.51 8.78
C SER A 6 -2.27 0.31 10.10
N ASP A 7 -2.65 -0.93 10.43
CA ASP A 7 -3.31 -1.24 11.70
C ASP A 7 -2.39 -1.08 12.90
N ILE A 8 -1.14 -1.57 12.79
CA ILE A 8 -0.11 -1.39 13.82
C ILE A 8 0.14 0.09 14.08
N LEU A 9 0.33 0.91 13.04
CA LEU A 9 0.48 2.36 13.19
C LEU A 9 -0.75 3.00 13.85
N CYS A 10 -1.98 2.55 13.52
CA CYS A 10 -3.18 3.03 14.21
C CYS A 10 -3.15 2.74 15.72
N GLN A 11 -2.63 1.58 16.14
CA GLN A 11 -2.49 1.22 17.54
C GLN A 11 -1.48 2.12 18.26
N HIS A 12 -0.29 2.31 17.68
CA HIS A 12 0.75 3.19 18.26
C HIS A 12 0.31 4.66 18.34
N LEU A 13 -0.51 5.11 17.40
CA LEU A 13 -0.98 6.49 17.30
C LEU A 13 -2.35 6.73 17.95
N ASN A 14 -2.99 5.70 18.52
CA ASN A 14 -4.35 5.75 19.08
C ASN A 14 -5.42 6.25 18.08
N ILE A 15 -5.29 5.88 16.81
CA ILE A 15 -6.21 6.26 15.73
C ILE A 15 -7.44 5.36 15.78
N LYS A 16 -8.63 5.96 15.92
CA LYS A 16 -9.89 5.22 16.10
C LYS A 16 -10.41 4.56 14.82
N ALA A 17 -9.97 5.03 13.65
CA ALA A 17 -10.47 4.58 12.36
C ALA A 17 -9.72 3.34 11.82
N ALA A 18 -9.12 2.51 12.68
CA ALA A 18 -8.25 1.40 12.31
C ALA A 18 -8.81 0.48 11.21
N ALA A 19 -10.10 0.10 11.28
CA ALA A 19 -10.72 -0.73 10.26
C ALA A 19 -10.76 -0.08 8.86
N VAL A 20 -10.99 1.23 8.79
CA VAL A 20 -11.00 1.99 7.53
C VAL A 20 -9.59 2.08 6.96
N VAL A 21 -8.60 2.37 7.82
CA VAL A 21 -7.18 2.47 7.44
C VAL A 21 -6.65 1.10 6.98
N PHE A 22 -6.95 0.03 7.71
CA PHE A 22 -6.60 -1.34 7.30
C PHE A 22 -7.19 -1.69 5.94
N THR A 23 -8.47 -1.37 5.70
CA THR A 23 -9.13 -1.64 4.42
C THR A 23 -8.50 -0.83 3.29
N ALA A 24 -8.20 0.45 3.52
CA ALA A 24 -7.49 1.28 2.56
C ALA A 24 -6.08 0.72 2.26
N GLY A 25 -5.32 0.33 3.28
CA GLY A 25 -4.01 -0.29 3.11
C GLY A 25 -4.06 -1.67 2.44
N LEU A 26 -5.17 -2.40 2.53
CA LEU A 26 -5.37 -3.65 1.79
C LEU A 26 -5.63 -3.39 0.30
N LEU A 27 -6.34 -2.31 -0.02
CA LEU A 27 -6.81 -2.00 -1.36
C LEU A 27 -5.92 -0.99 -2.12
N HIS A 28 -4.95 -0.35 -1.46
CA HIS A 28 -4.15 0.75 -2.03
C HIS A 28 -3.57 0.44 -3.43
N ASP A 29 -3.09 -0.79 -3.61
CA ASP A 29 -2.44 -1.25 -4.84
C ASP A 29 -3.36 -2.07 -5.76
N MET A 30 -4.66 -2.13 -5.51
CA MET A 30 -5.58 -2.94 -6.33
C MET A 30 -5.59 -2.51 -7.80
N GLY A 31 -5.23 -1.26 -8.09
CA GLY A 31 -5.06 -0.77 -9.46
C GLY A 31 -4.02 -1.54 -10.26
N LYS A 32 -2.97 -2.09 -9.63
CA LYS A 32 -1.97 -2.93 -10.30
C LYS A 32 -2.60 -4.23 -10.82
N ILE A 33 -3.55 -4.81 -10.07
CA ILE A 33 -4.29 -6.01 -10.50
C ILE A 33 -5.16 -5.69 -11.71
N ILE A 34 -5.86 -4.55 -11.67
CA ILE A 34 -6.76 -4.12 -12.74
C ILE A 34 -5.98 -3.79 -14.02
N LEU A 35 -4.83 -3.15 -13.87
CA LEU A 35 -3.95 -2.77 -14.96
C LEU A 35 -3.14 -3.94 -15.53
N GLY A 36 -3.02 -5.07 -14.83
CA GLY A 36 -2.09 -6.14 -15.16
C GLY A 36 -2.13 -6.62 -16.62
N GLU A 37 -3.31 -6.80 -17.20
CA GLU A 37 -3.45 -7.20 -18.62
C GLU A 37 -3.23 -6.04 -19.61
N PHE A 38 -3.47 -4.80 -19.21
CA PHE A 38 -3.28 -3.61 -20.05
C PHE A 38 -1.83 -3.13 -20.05
N VAL A 39 -1.09 -3.43 -18.99
CA VAL A 39 0.29 -3.02 -18.78
C VAL A 39 1.28 -4.07 -19.26
N SER A 40 0.86 -5.31 -19.51
CA SER A 40 1.77 -6.41 -19.91
C SER A 40 2.70 -6.03 -21.06
N ASP A 41 2.18 -5.32 -22.06
CA ASP A 41 2.93 -4.92 -23.26
C ASP A 41 3.81 -3.68 -23.03
N SER A 42 3.49 -2.86 -22.02
CA SER A 42 4.18 -1.59 -21.69
C SER A 42 5.07 -1.70 -20.44
N PHE A 43 5.06 -2.84 -19.74
CA PHE A 43 5.75 -3.01 -18.47
C PHE A 43 7.27 -2.89 -18.62
N GLU A 44 7.83 -3.43 -19.70
CA GLU A 44 9.26 -3.30 -20.00
C GLU A 44 9.65 -1.83 -20.24
N ASP A 45 8.80 -1.06 -20.92
CA ASP A 45 9.03 0.36 -21.17
C ASP A 45 8.96 1.19 -19.87
N ILE A 46 7.99 0.89 -19.00
CA ILE A 46 7.87 1.52 -17.68
C ILE A 46 9.14 1.23 -16.87
N GLN A 47 9.57 -0.02 -16.75
CA GLN A 47 10.79 -0.38 -16.03
C GLN A 47 12.04 0.27 -16.62
N ALA A 48 12.15 0.31 -17.95
CA ALA A 48 13.26 0.96 -18.62
C ALA A 48 13.30 2.47 -18.30
N MET A 49 12.14 3.13 -18.27
CA MET A 49 12.01 4.54 -17.91
C MET A 49 12.38 4.80 -16.44
N VAL A 50 11.87 3.99 -15.50
CA VAL A 50 12.22 4.07 -14.07
C VAL A 50 13.73 4.01 -13.88
N LYS A 51 14.39 2.99 -14.46
CA LYS A 51 15.85 2.80 -14.35
C LYS A 51 16.65 3.93 -15.00
N LYS A 52 16.21 4.40 -16.17
CA LYS A 52 16.92 5.42 -16.96
C LYS A 52 16.79 6.80 -16.35
N GLU A 53 15.59 7.18 -15.94
CA GLU A 53 15.25 8.53 -15.47
C GLU A 53 15.30 8.67 -13.95
N LYS A 54 15.36 7.56 -13.20
CA LYS A 54 15.37 7.52 -11.73
C LYS A 54 14.15 8.21 -11.12
N ILE A 55 12.99 7.93 -11.70
CA ILE A 55 11.69 8.43 -11.27
C ILE A 55 10.88 7.31 -10.59
N PRO A 56 9.89 7.65 -9.75
CA PRO A 56 8.97 6.67 -9.18
C PRO A 56 8.20 5.86 -10.24
N PHE A 57 7.75 4.65 -9.88
CA PHE A 57 7.08 3.75 -10.80
C PHE A 57 5.76 4.32 -11.31
N GLU A 58 4.95 4.90 -10.42
CA GLU A 58 3.68 5.54 -10.75
C GLU A 58 3.86 6.73 -11.70
N GLU A 59 4.98 7.47 -11.60
CA GLU A 59 5.28 8.54 -12.55
C GLU A 59 5.60 7.97 -13.95
N ALA A 60 6.39 6.91 -14.02
CA ALA A 60 6.71 6.24 -15.28
C ALA A 60 5.46 5.59 -15.92
N GLU A 61 4.63 4.92 -15.11
CA GLU A 61 3.36 4.34 -15.51
C GLU A 61 2.46 5.42 -16.16
N LYS A 62 2.26 6.54 -15.46
CA LYS A 62 1.50 7.67 -15.99
C LYS A 62 2.05 8.22 -17.31
N ARG A 63 3.36 8.26 -17.51
CA ARG A 63 3.98 8.75 -18.76
C ARG A 63 3.83 7.78 -19.93
N VAL A 64 3.84 6.47 -19.67
CA VAL A 64 3.76 5.44 -20.71
C VAL A 64 2.32 5.14 -21.08
N ILE A 65 1.44 4.94 -20.09
CA ILE A 65 0.05 4.50 -20.31
C ILE A 65 -0.99 5.60 -20.09
N GLY A 66 -0.58 6.78 -19.60
CA GLY A 66 -1.46 7.95 -19.42
C GLY A 66 -2.17 8.03 -18.07
N MET A 67 -2.07 6.99 -17.24
CA MET A 67 -2.61 6.92 -15.88
C MET A 67 -1.71 6.06 -14.99
N ASP A 68 -1.78 6.20 -13.67
CA ASP A 68 -1.10 5.28 -12.75
C ASP A 68 -2.08 4.37 -11.99
N HIS A 69 -1.54 3.35 -11.34
CA HIS A 69 -2.30 2.35 -10.58
C HIS A 69 -3.08 2.96 -9.41
N ALA A 70 -2.57 4.01 -8.76
CA ALA A 70 -3.30 4.70 -7.71
C ALA A 70 -4.52 5.44 -8.30
N GLU A 71 -4.39 6.00 -9.51
CA GLU A 71 -5.51 6.60 -10.23
C GLU A 71 -6.61 5.58 -10.53
N VAL A 72 -6.24 4.44 -11.12
CA VAL A 72 -7.18 3.37 -11.50
C VAL A 72 -7.83 2.74 -10.27
N GLY A 73 -7.04 2.51 -9.22
CA GLY A 73 -7.52 2.02 -7.93
C GLY A 73 -8.56 2.98 -7.34
N GLY A 74 -8.25 4.27 -7.24
CA GLY A 74 -9.17 5.28 -6.70
C GLY A 74 -10.48 5.36 -7.48
N MET A 75 -10.41 5.40 -8.82
CA MET A 75 -11.61 5.40 -9.68
C MET A 75 -12.46 4.14 -9.47
N THR A 76 -11.83 2.98 -9.37
CA THR A 76 -12.54 1.71 -9.16
C THR A 76 -13.19 1.66 -7.79
N ALA A 77 -12.50 2.10 -6.73
CA ALA A 77 -13.06 2.19 -5.39
C ALA A 77 -14.27 3.12 -5.35
N GLN A 78 -14.22 4.23 -6.09
CA GLN A 78 -15.35 5.15 -6.23
C GLN A 78 -16.54 4.49 -6.94
N ILE A 79 -16.31 3.76 -8.05
CA ILE A 79 -17.36 3.02 -8.78
C ILE A 79 -18.02 1.97 -7.87
N TRP A 80 -17.24 1.32 -7.01
CA TRP A 80 -17.73 0.34 -6.05
C TRP A 80 -18.39 0.96 -4.81
N ASN A 81 -18.50 2.29 -4.73
CA ASN A 81 -19.10 3.04 -3.63
C ASN A 81 -18.39 2.85 -2.28
N PHE A 82 -17.06 2.70 -2.29
CA PHE A 82 -16.30 2.77 -1.03
C PHE A 82 -16.38 4.18 -0.41
N PRO A 83 -16.27 4.31 0.93
CA PRO A 83 -16.24 5.60 1.59
C PRO A 83 -15.13 6.51 1.05
N PRO A 84 -15.33 7.85 1.03
CA PRO A 84 -14.34 8.80 0.52
C PRO A 84 -12.96 8.64 1.14
N ALA A 85 -12.87 8.34 2.44
CA ALA A 85 -11.59 8.12 3.11
C ALA A 85 -10.77 6.98 2.47
N ILE A 86 -11.42 5.89 2.04
CA ILE A 86 -10.75 4.77 1.35
C ILE A 86 -10.39 5.17 -0.07
N VAL A 87 -11.30 5.82 -0.79
CA VAL A 87 -11.07 6.29 -2.17
C VAL A 87 -9.86 7.23 -2.23
N GLU A 88 -9.81 8.25 -1.37
CA GLU A 88 -8.73 9.23 -1.33
C GLU A 88 -7.41 8.60 -0.88
N SER A 89 -7.43 7.68 0.10
CA SER A 89 -6.22 6.95 0.50
C SER A 89 -5.65 6.11 -0.64
N ILE A 90 -6.49 5.38 -1.39
CA ILE A 90 -6.04 4.64 -2.57
C ILE A 90 -5.51 5.59 -3.63
N ARG A 91 -6.19 6.72 -3.87
CA ARG A 91 -5.81 7.66 -4.92
C ARG A 91 -4.49 8.39 -4.64
N TRP A 92 -4.21 8.71 -3.38
CA TRP A 92 -3.13 9.63 -3.01
C TRP A 92 -2.04 9.00 -2.14
N HIS A 93 -2.00 7.67 -1.98
CA HIS A 93 -0.98 7.03 -1.14
C HIS A 93 0.47 7.29 -1.58
N HIS A 94 0.76 7.57 -2.86
CA HIS A 94 2.11 7.98 -3.30
C HIS A 94 2.38 9.48 -3.16
N GLN A 95 1.33 10.31 -3.19
CA GLN A 95 1.40 11.78 -3.25
C GLN A 95 0.36 12.41 -2.31
N PRO A 96 0.47 12.19 -0.98
CA PRO A 96 -0.53 12.64 -0.02
C PRO A 96 -0.73 14.16 -0.03
N GLU A 97 0.30 14.93 -0.38
CA GLU A 97 0.25 16.39 -0.50
C GLU A 97 -0.69 16.90 -1.60
N ARG A 98 -1.09 16.04 -2.54
CA ARG A 98 -2.00 16.39 -3.63
C ARG A 98 -3.47 16.16 -3.31
N ALA A 99 -3.78 15.49 -2.19
CA ALA A 99 -5.14 15.32 -1.73
C ALA A 99 -5.78 16.68 -1.40
N GLU A 100 -7.00 16.92 -1.87
CA GLU A 100 -7.72 18.17 -1.62
C GLU A 100 -7.96 18.39 -0.12
N THR A 101 -8.25 17.31 0.60
CA THR A 101 -8.42 17.31 2.06
C THR A 101 -7.45 16.33 2.68
N GLN A 102 -6.55 16.87 3.51
CA GLN A 102 -5.61 16.08 4.30
C GLN A 102 -6.38 15.24 5.33
N SER A 103 -5.96 13.99 5.50
CA SER A 103 -6.60 13.03 6.40
C SER A 103 -5.57 12.08 6.98
N GLU A 104 -5.74 11.75 8.27
CA GLU A 104 -4.91 10.75 8.96
C GLU A 104 -4.93 9.41 8.22
N THR A 105 -6.04 9.05 7.56
CA THR A 105 -6.11 7.79 6.79
C THR A 105 -5.19 7.82 5.57
N ILE A 106 -5.05 8.96 4.89
CA ILE A 106 -4.15 9.09 3.74
C ILE A 106 -2.71 9.01 4.24
N ASP A 107 -2.39 9.78 5.28
CA ASP A 107 -1.05 9.83 5.85
C ASP A 107 -0.60 8.47 6.39
N ILE A 108 -1.47 7.74 7.10
CA ILE A 108 -1.10 6.43 7.66
C ILE A 108 -0.88 5.42 6.54
N VAL A 109 -1.73 5.38 5.51
CA VAL A 109 -1.54 4.46 4.38
C VAL A 109 -0.25 4.78 3.64
N HIS A 110 0.04 6.06 3.39
CA HIS A 110 1.30 6.50 2.79
C HIS A 110 2.52 6.07 3.62
N VAL A 111 2.52 6.37 4.93
CA VAL A 111 3.65 6.02 5.82
C VAL A 111 3.81 4.49 5.93
N ALA A 112 2.71 3.75 6.01
CA ALA A 112 2.72 2.30 6.06
C ALA A 112 3.32 1.68 4.80
N ASP A 113 2.92 2.18 3.62
CA ASP A 113 3.43 1.73 2.33
C ASP A 113 4.93 2.05 2.19
N ALA A 114 5.31 3.30 2.43
CA ALA A 114 6.70 3.75 2.43
C ALA A 114 7.59 2.89 3.34
N THR A 115 7.12 2.62 4.57
CA THR A 115 7.88 1.83 5.53
C THR A 115 8.00 0.37 5.09
N CYS A 116 6.92 -0.23 4.57
CA CYS A 116 6.97 -1.58 4.01
C CYS A 116 8.01 -1.69 2.90
N LEU A 117 8.03 -0.74 1.97
CA LEU A 117 8.98 -0.72 0.85
C LEU A 117 10.43 -0.54 1.33
N ILE A 118 10.68 0.37 2.28
CA ILE A 118 12.02 0.60 2.87
C ILE A 118 12.55 -0.67 3.56
N GLN A 119 11.68 -1.43 4.24
CA GLN A 119 12.03 -2.69 4.89
C GLN A 119 12.18 -3.87 3.92
N GLY A 120 11.81 -3.66 2.67
CA GLY A 120 11.90 -4.63 1.60
C GLY A 120 10.71 -5.55 1.44
N PHE A 121 9.58 -5.22 2.06
CA PHE A 121 8.31 -5.85 1.75
C PHE A 121 7.74 -5.30 0.46
N GLY A 122 7.24 -6.18 -0.41
CA GLY A 122 6.66 -5.75 -1.67
C GLY A 122 7.68 -5.17 -2.64
N ILE A 123 8.99 -5.44 -2.46
CA ILE A 123 10.00 -5.15 -3.49
C ILE A 123 9.67 -5.98 -4.73
N GLY A 124 8.89 -5.39 -5.63
CA GLY A 124 8.72 -5.79 -7.01
C GLY A 124 9.58 -4.90 -7.91
N SER A 125 8.99 -4.40 -8.99
CA SER A 125 9.59 -3.36 -9.84
C SER A 125 9.51 -1.95 -9.27
N ASP A 126 8.88 -1.79 -8.10
CA ASP A 126 8.75 -0.52 -7.39
C ASP A 126 10.11 -0.19 -6.75
N ASP A 127 10.86 0.60 -7.51
CA ASP A 127 12.28 0.89 -7.32
C ASP A 127 12.54 1.74 -6.06
N ILE A 128 13.81 1.78 -5.65
CA ILE A 128 14.43 2.48 -4.51
C ILE A 128 14.17 4.00 -4.41
N HIS A 129 13.33 4.54 -5.29
CA HIS A 129 13.02 5.96 -5.45
C HIS A 129 11.72 6.38 -4.77
N TYR A 130 11.03 5.47 -4.09
CA TYR A 130 9.90 5.80 -3.24
C TYR A 130 10.31 6.82 -2.17
N LYS A 131 9.48 7.85 -1.98
CA LYS A 131 9.76 8.93 -1.01
C LYS A 131 8.71 8.95 0.08
N LEU A 132 9.18 8.85 1.32
CA LEU A 132 8.39 9.19 2.49
C LEU A 132 8.16 10.70 2.52
N ASN A 133 6.90 11.12 2.57
CA ASN A 133 6.47 12.50 2.75
C ASN A 133 6.64 12.89 4.22
N ASN A 134 7.58 13.81 4.49
CA ASN A 134 7.85 14.25 5.86
C ASN A 134 6.66 14.99 6.48
N ASP A 135 5.82 15.68 5.69
CA ASP A 135 4.66 16.37 6.23
C ASP A 135 3.62 15.36 6.76
N SER A 136 3.49 14.18 6.15
CA SER A 136 2.65 13.09 6.67
C SER A 136 3.19 12.56 8.00
N VAL A 137 4.50 12.38 8.12
CA VAL A 137 5.16 11.96 9.38
C VAL A 137 4.95 13.01 10.48
N ASP A 138 5.11 14.29 10.13
CA ASP A 138 4.97 15.42 11.04
C ASP A 138 3.51 15.59 11.50
N ARG A 139 2.53 15.50 10.59
CA ARG A 139 1.09 15.56 10.93
C ARG A 139 0.66 14.43 11.86
N LEU A 140 1.20 13.24 11.67
CA LEU A 140 0.94 12.08 12.53
C LEU A 140 1.78 12.07 13.82
N ASN A 141 2.74 13.00 13.95
CA ASN A 141 3.69 13.07 15.06
C ASN A 141 4.42 11.73 15.27
N ILE A 142 4.81 11.07 14.17
CA ILE A 142 5.50 9.79 14.21
C ILE A 142 6.98 10.03 14.51
N SER A 143 7.47 9.37 15.57
CA SER A 143 8.90 9.31 15.87
C SER A 143 9.55 8.11 15.19
N SER A 144 10.88 8.16 14.97
CA SER A 144 11.64 7.00 14.46
C SER A 144 11.44 5.75 15.33
N LYS A 145 11.32 5.93 16.65
CA LYS A 145 11.06 4.84 17.58
C LYS A 145 9.73 4.14 17.30
N ILE A 146 8.67 4.89 16.98
CA ILE A 146 7.36 4.30 16.63
C ILE A 146 7.50 3.49 15.34
N LEU A 147 8.18 4.03 14.32
CA LEU A 147 8.39 3.31 13.06
C LEU A 147 9.19 2.03 13.27
N GLU A 148 10.27 2.06 14.06
CA GLU A 148 11.10 0.90 14.38
C GLU A 148 10.32 -0.19 15.15
N GLN A 149 9.47 0.22 16.11
CA GLN A 149 8.62 -0.71 16.87
C GLN A 149 7.56 -1.34 15.97
N ALA A 150 6.84 -0.51 15.19
CA ALA A 150 5.83 -0.98 14.25
C ALA A 150 6.42 -1.92 13.17
N ALA A 151 7.60 -1.58 12.66
CA ALA A 151 8.39 -2.40 11.76
C ALA A 151 8.71 -3.79 12.33
N SER A 152 9.11 -3.86 13.60
CA SER A 152 9.39 -5.13 14.28
C SER A 152 8.12 -5.95 14.47
N GLU A 153 7.02 -5.31 14.87
CA GLU A 153 5.72 -5.96 15.07
C GLU A 153 5.16 -6.50 13.75
N LEU A 154 5.37 -5.79 12.64
CA LEU A 154 4.97 -6.22 11.30
C LEU A 154 5.64 -7.54 10.90
N VAL A 155 6.93 -7.70 11.19
CA VAL A 155 7.67 -8.95 10.88
C VAL A 155 7.03 -10.11 11.62
N THR A 156 6.80 -9.98 12.93
CA THR A 156 6.16 -11.03 13.73
C THR A 156 4.74 -11.34 13.25
N ALA A 157 3.94 -10.32 12.94
CA ALA A 157 2.58 -10.51 12.46
C ALA A 157 2.53 -11.24 11.10
N LEU A 158 3.51 -11.00 10.22
CA LEU A 158 3.62 -11.70 8.93
C LEU A 158 4.05 -13.16 9.11
N GLU A 159 4.97 -13.45 10.05
CA GLU A 159 5.37 -14.83 10.39
C GLU A 159 4.17 -15.64 10.90
N ASP A 160 3.36 -15.05 11.79
CA ASP A 160 2.15 -15.69 12.32
C ASP A 160 1.14 -16.02 11.20
N ILE A 161 0.94 -15.10 10.26
CA ILE A 161 0.04 -15.31 9.11
C ILE A 161 0.58 -16.41 8.20
N ASP A 162 1.88 -16.45 7.92
CA ASP A 162 2.49 -17.48 7.08
C ASP A 162 2.33 -18.87 7.71
N MET A 163 2.48 -18.97 9.05
CA MET A 163 2.18 -20.19 9.78
C MET A 163 0.70 -20.61 9.65
N MET A 164 -0.24 -19.68 9.81
CA MET A 164 -1.67 -19.96 9.68
C MET A 164 -2.07 -20.42 8.27
N ILE A 165 -1.46 -19.85 7.23
CA ILE A 165 -1.73 -20.21 5.83
C ILE A 165 -1.07 -21.56 5.48
N SER A 166 0.10 -21.85 6.03
CA SER A 166 0.85 -23.09 5.79
C SER A 166 0.24 -24.31 6.50
N GLU A 167 -0.49 -24.11 7.60
CA GLU A 167 -1.31 -25.15 8.22
C GLU A 167 -2.53 -25.47 7.32
N LYS A 168 -2.41 -26.50 6.47
CA LYS A 168 -3.54 -27.01 5.67
C LYS A 168 -4.79 -27.19 6.54
N PRO A 169 -6.00 -26.82 6.06
CA PRO A 169 -7.23 -27.17 6.76
C PRO A 169 -7.38 -28.70 6.81
N ALA A 170 -7.69 -29.24 7.99
CA ALA A 170 -7.94 -30.66 8.25
C ALA A 170 -9.24 -31.20 7.62
N ALA A 171 -9.58 -30.78 6.39
CA ALA A 171 -10.85 -31.03 5.73
C ALA A 171 -10.78 -31.92 4.47
N GLU A 172 -9.72 -32.71 4.29
CA GLU A 172 -9.66 -33.78 3.26
C GLU A 172 -9.52 -35.19 3.86
N ALA A 173 -9.98 -35.40 5.10
CA ALA A 173 -9.96 -36.72 5.76
C ALA A 173 -11.34 -37.40 5.87
N VAL A 174 -12.41 -36.86 5.29
CA VAL A 174 -13.74 -37.49 5.36
C VAL A 174 -14.40 -37.50 3.99
N GLY A 175 -14.43 -38.68 3.35
CA GLY A 175 -15.35 -38.93 2.23
C GLY A 175 -14.82 -39.73 1.05
N ARG A 176 -14.12 -40.85 1.27
CA ARG A 176 -14.19 -41.98 0.35
C ARG A 176 -14.79 -43.16 1.10
N LEU A 177 -16.11 -43.30 0.98
CA LEU A 177 -16.80 -44.59 1.03
C LEU A 177 -17.13 -44.96 -0.42
#